data_AF-A0A7J8KB10-F1
#
_entry.id   AF-A0A7J8KB10-F1
#
_cell.length_a   1.000
_cell.length_b   1.000
_cell.length_c   1.000
_cell.angle_alpha   90.00
_cell.angle_beta   90.00
_cell.angle_gamma   90.00
#
_symmetry.space_group_name_H-M   'P 1'
#
loop_
_entity.id
_entity.type
_entity.pdbx_description
1 polymer ?
#
loop_
_entity_poly.entity_id
_entity_poly.type
_entity_poly.pdbx_seq_one_letter_code
_entity_poly.pdbx_strand_id
1 'polypeptide(L)'
;MDNSVLVLAQIKNLAAVKKAIAHYDQQMSQKVQLPVETLLELLDLHSASEIEAMEVFMKNSFKDVDQRFQKELKTLLKAKQDDLCKQNLEASSDYCSALLRNIFGPLEEDVKRGIYSKPGGHRLFIQKTEELKAKYYREPRKGIQAEETLQKYLQSKESVSNTILQTDLALTAREKEMEEARIKAEAAKAEAQKLEEIQRQNEEMMQQRERLHREQVRQMEINRANFLLQRQRDLKRRLQEEAAKKAERMQAESRRLQIEIQQLQRVAPPDETCILL
;
A
#
# COMPACT_ATOMS: atom_id res chain seq x y z
N MET A 1 38.37 -28.77 87.65
CA MET A 1 38.90 -27.81 86.65
C MET A 1 38.22 -27.97 85.29
N ASP A 2 37.81 -29.17 84.88
CA ASP A 2 37.29 -29.41 83.52
C ASP A 2 36.05 -28.60 83.14
N ASN A 3 35.13 -28.34 84.09
CA ASN A 3 33.89 -27.63 83.79
C ASN A 3 34.11 -26.13 83.48
N SER A 4 35.05 -25.47 84.17
CA SER A 4 35.37 -24.05 83.94
C SER A 4 36.06 -23.84 82.59
N VAL A 5 36.91 -24.78 82.16
CA VAL A 5 37.58 -24.75 80.86
C VAL A 5 36.57 -24.95 79.71
N LEU A 6 35.56 -25.80 79.91
CA LEU A 6 34.49 -26.01 78.92
C LEU A 6 33.61 -24.77 78.74
N VAL A 7 33.21 -24.11 79.83
CA VAL A 7 32.44 -22.86 79.76
C VAL A 7 33.25 -21.76 79.07
N LEU A 8 34.54 -21.63 79.37
CA LEU A 8 35.42 -20.67 78.70
C LEU A 8 35.56 -20.95 77.20
N ALA A 9 35.67 -22.22 76.81
CA ALA A 9 35.74 -22.63 75.40
C ALA A 9 34.45 -22.26 74.64
N GLN A 10 33.28 -22.49 75.24
CA GLN A 10 31.99 -22.10 74.64
C GLN A 10 31.91 -20.59 74.38
N ILE A 11 32.22 -19.76 75.38
CA ILE A 11 32.17 -18.30 75.25
C ILE A 11 33.14 -17.81 74.18
N LYS A 12 34.39 -18.31 74.19
CA LYS A 12 35.42 -17.92 73.24
C LYS A 12 35.10 -18.37 71.81
N ASN A 13 34.61 -19.60 71.62
CA ASN A 13 34.28 -20.11 70.29
C ASN A 13 33.07 -19.38 69.70
N LEU A 14 32.04 -19.07 70.49
CA LEU A 14 30.92 -18.23 70.04
C LEU A 14 31.40 -16.83 69.63
N ALA A 15 32.30 -16.21 70.41
CA ALA A 15 32.89 -14.92 70.05
C ALA A 15 33.76 -15.03 68.77
N ALA A 16 34.47 -16.14 68.59
CA ALA A 16 35.26 -16.40 67.39
C ALA A 16 34.39 -16.53 66.14
N VAL A 17 33.24 -17.22 66.21
CA VAL A 17 32.27 -17.28 65.10
C VAL A 17 31.79 -15.88 64.72
N LYS A 18 31.34 -15.08 65.70
CA LYS A 18 30.89 -13.70 65.45
C LYS A 18 31.98 -12.83 64.80
N LYS A 19 33.21 -12.96 65.27
CA LYS A 19 34.36 -12.23 64.72
C LYS A 19 34.69 -12.64 63.28
N ALA A 20 34.62 -13.94 62.98
CA ALA A 20 34.81 -14.46 61.63
C ALA A 20 33.74 -13.98 60.66
N ILE A 21 32.46 -13.98 61.06
CA ILE A 21 31.36 -13.46 60.24
C ILE A 21 31.49 -11.95 60.01
N ALA A 22 31.83 -11.18 61.04
CA ALA A 22 32.06 -9.74 60.89
C ALA A 22 33.21 -9.45 59.91
N HIS A 23 34.28 -10.24 59.95
CA HIS A 23 35.37 -10.16 58.99
C HIS A 23 34.92 -10.47 57.56
N TYR A 24 34.15 -11.56 57.38
CA TYR A 24 33.57 -11.91 56.08
C TYR A 24 32.70 -10.77 55.51
N ASP A 25 31.78 -10.24 56.31
CA ASP A 25 30.88 -9.16 55.89
C ASP A 25 31.66 -7.89 55.49
N GLN A 26 32.72 -7.56 56.22
CA GLN A 26 33.60 -6.46 55.87
C GLN A 26 34.32 -6.70 54.53
N GLN A 27 34.87 -7.88 54.30
CA GLN A 27 35.57 -8.21 53.05
C GLN A 27 34.62 -8.17 51.85
N MET A 28 33.45 -8.80 51.97
CA MET A 28 32.47 -8.85 50.89
C MET A 28 31.89 -7.47 50.57
N SER A 29 31.59 -6.65 51.57
CA SER A 29 31.06 -5.29 51.34
C SER A 29 32.06 -4.34 50.66
N GLN A 30 33.36 -4.56 50.83
CA GLN A 30 34.41 -3.74 50.19
C GLN A 30 34.73 -4.21 48.78
N LYS A 31 34.68 -5.52 48.52
CA LYS A 31 35.13 -6.12 47.26
C LYS A 31 34.00 -6.34 46.25
N VAL A 32 32.78 -6.58 46.70
CA VAL A 32 31.65 -6.92 45.82
C VAL A 32 30.88 -5.67 45.43
N GLN A 33 30.71 -5.48 44.13
CA GLN A 33 29.80 -4.48 43.58
C GLN A 33 28.80 -5.16 42.65
N LEU A 34 27.55 -5.24 43.09
CA LEU A 34 26.47 -5.87 42.35
C LEU A 34 25.89 -4.92 41.27
N PRO A 35 25.40 -5.45 40.13
CA PRO A 35 25.61 -6.82 39.69
C PRO A 35 27.07 -7.07 39.27
N VAL A 36 27.56 -8.28 39.54
CA VAL A 36 28.85 -8.77 39.00
C VAL A 36 28.68 -9.23 37.56
N GLU A 37 29.75 -9.23 36.77
CA GLU A 37 29.67 -9.61 35.35
C GLU A 37 29.38 -11.11 35.19
N THR A 38 30.02 -11.94 36.03
CA THR A 38 29.89 -13.40 35.97
C THR A 38 29.63 -13.99 37.34
N LEU A 39 28.97 -15.15 37.39
CA LEU A 39 28.78 -15.85 38.66
C LEU A 39 30.12 -16.28 39.27
N LEU A 40 31.10 -16.63 38.43
CA LEU A 40 32.42 -17.05 38.86
C LEU A 40 33.13 -15.95 39.68
N GLU A 41 33.05 -14.70 39.23
CA GLU A 41 33.60 -13.55 39.97
C GLU A 41 33.06 -13.47 41.40
N LEU A 42 31.74 -13.62 41.59
CA LEU A 42 31.12 -13.60 42.92
C LEU A 42 31.55 -14.80 43.77
N LEU A 43 31.66 -15.98 43.16
CA LEU A 43 32.08 -17.20 43.85
C LEU A 43 33.55 -17.13 44.29
N ASP A 44 34.44 -16.60 43.44
CA ASP A 44 35.86 -16.44 43.77
C ASP A 44 36.05 -15.45 44.94
N LEU A 45 35.32 -14.32 44.92
CA LEU A 45 35.34 -13.35 46.01
C LEU A 45 34.80 -13.94 47.32
N HIS A 46 33.72 -14.73 47.24
CA HIS A 46 33.18 -15.47 48.37
C HIS A 46 34.20 -16.45 48.94
N SER A 47 34.80 -17.31 48.10
CA SER A 47 35.76 -18.33 48.54
C SER A 47 37.00 -17.71 49.19
N ALA A 48 37.55 -16.63 48.63
CA ALA A 48 38.66 -15.92 49.26
C ALA A 48 38.26 -15.37 50.65
N SER A 49 37.08 -14.76 50.76
CA SER A 49 36.59 -14.19 52.02
C SER A 49 36.22 -15.26 53.06
N GLU A 50 35.72 -16.41 52.62
CA GLU A 50 35.44 -17.58 53.46
C GLU A 50 36.73 -18.14 54.06
N ILE A 51 37.80 -18.31 53.25
CA ILE A 51 39.10 -18.78 53.74
C ILE A 51 39.63 -17.83 54.81
N GLU A 52 39.63 -16.52 54.55
CA GLU A 52 40.07 -15.52 55.53
C GLU A 52 39.24 -15.57 56.83
N ALA A 53 37.91 -15.70 56.72
CA ALA A 53 37.02 -15.83 57.87
C ALA A 53 37.29 -17.10 58.70
N MET A 54 37.56 -18.22 58.02
CA MET A 54 37.94 -19.48 58.67
C MET A 54 39.28 -19.34 59.40
N GLU A 55 40.27 -18.66 58.82
CA GLU A 55 41.53 -18.36 59.52
C GLU A 55 41.32 -17.48 60.76
N VAL A 56 40.46 -16.46 60.67
CA VAL A 56 40.11 -15.61 61.81
C VAL A 56 39.46 -16.45 62.91
N PHE A 57 38.56 -17.37 62.58
CA PHE A 57 37.97 -18.30 63.55
C PHE A 57 39.05 -19.16 64.21
N MET A 58 39.90 -19.83 63.43
CA MET A 58 40.94 -20.74 63.95
C MET A 58 41.95 -20.03 64.86
N LYS A 59 42.27 -18.76 64.61
CA LYS A 59 43.16 -17.95 65.47
C LYS A 59 42.52 -17.52 66.79
N ASN A 60 41.18 -17.55 66.89
CA ASN A 60 40.44 -17.02 68.05
C ASN A 60 39.61 -18.08 68.79
N SER A 61 39.57 -19.33 68.32
CA SER A 61 38.86 -20.45 68.92
C SER A 61 39.80 -21.42 69.63
N PHE A 62 39.28 -22.19 70.59
CA PHE A 62 40.02 -23.28 71.22
C PHE A 62 39.08 -24.38 71.75
N LYS A 63 39.54 -25.63 71.76
CA LYS A 63 38.81 -26.81 72.27
C LYS A 63 37.37 -26.93 71.70
N ASP A 64 37.21 -26.75 70.38
CA ASP A 64 35.92 -26.96 69.68
C ASP A 64 35.64 -28.46 69.50
N VAL A 65 35.12 -29.08 70.57
CA VAL A 65 34.75 -30.51 70.59
C VAL A 65 33.71 -30.79 69.50
N ASP A 66 33.93 -31.84 68.71
CA ASP A 66 33.13 -32.26 67.53
C ASP A 66 33.04 -31.22 66.39
N GLN A 67 33.86 -30.15 66.44
CA GLN A 67 33.85 -29.05 65.47
C GLN A 67 32.48 -28.36 65.36
N ARG A 68 31.74 -28.24 66.47
CA ARG A 68 30.36 -27.72 66.45
C ARG A 68 30.34 -26.26 66.00
N PHE A 69 31.22 -25.43 66.54
CA PHE A 69 31.28 -24.01 66.20
C PHE A 69 31.85 -23.79 64.79
N GLN A 70 32.80 -24.62 64.37
CA GLN A 70 33.30 -24.57 62.99
C GLN A 70 32.21 -24.96 61.97
N LYS A 71 31.38 -25.97 62.26
CA LYS A 71 30.22 -26.34 61.42
C LYS A 71 29.17 -25.23 61.39
N GLU A 72 28.90 -24.60 62.54
CA GLU A 72 28.02 -23.44 62.63
C GLU A 72 28.52 -22.29 61.73
N LEU A 73 29.81 -21.96 61.80
CA LEU A 73 30.42 -20.94 60.94
C LEU A 73 30.25 -21.26 59.45
N LYS A 74 30.53 -22.51 59.03
CA LYS A 74 30.33 -22.94 57.64
C LYS A 74 28.88 -22.79 57.18
N THR A 75 27.91 -23.16 58.03
CA THR A 75 26.49 -22.99 57.72
C THR A 75 26.12 -21.51 57.56
N LEU A 76 26.64 -20.63 58.42
CA LEU A 76 26.40 -19.19 58.33
C LEU A 76 27.03 -18.58 57.07
N LEU A 77 28.27 -18.96 56.73
CA LEU A 77 28.95 -18.50 55.51
C LEU A 77 28.24 -18.99 54.24
N LYS A 78 27.74 -20.23 54.25
CA LYS A 78 26.93 -20.76 53.15
C LYS A 78 25.62 -19.98 52.98
N ALA A 79 24.92 -19.69 54.08
CA ALA A 79 23.71 -18.88 54.02
C ALA A 79 23.98 -17.46 53.48
N LYS A 80 25.11 -16.86 53.86
CA LYS A 80 25.57 -15.56 53.32
C LYS A 80 25.88 -15.63 51.83
N GLN A 81 26.48 -16.71 51.35
CA GLN A 81 26.72 -16.94 49.91
C GLN A 81 25.40 -16.99 49.14
N ASP A 82 24.43 -17.75 49.65
CA ASP A 82 23.13 -17.94 48.99
C ASP A 82 22.35 -16.61 48.92
N ASP A 83 22.40 -15.80 49.99
CA ASP A 83 21.83 -14.45 50.02
C ASP A 83 22.48 -13.50 49.01
N LEU A 84 23.81 -13.49 48.92
CA LEU A 84 24.54 -12.69 47.93
C LEU A 84 24.24 -13.11 46.49
N CYS A 85 24.14 -14.42 46.23
CA CYS A 85 23.73 -14.94 44.92
C CYS A 85 22.33 -14.44 44.55
N LYS A 86 21.39 -14.45 45.51
CA LYS A 86 20.03 -13.94 45.31
C LYS A 86 20.02 -12.44 45.03
N GLN A 87 20.76 -11.65 45.82
CA GLN A 87 20.88 -10.20 45.61
C GLN A 87 21.51 -9.87 44.26
N ASN A 88 22.52 -10.65 43.83
CA ASN A 88 23.14 -10.46 42.52
C ASN A 88 22.19 -10.77 41.36
N LEU A 89 21.39 -11.84 41.49
CA LEU A 89 20.34 -12.17 40.51
C LEU A 89 19.33 -11.04 40.39
N GLU A 90 18.83 -10.52 41.51
CA GLU A 90 17.87 -9.42 41.57
C GLU A 90 18.47 -8.14 40.97
N ALA A 91 19.66 -7.73 41.40
CA ALA A 91 20.34 -6.55 40.89
C ALA A 91 20.62 -6.64 39.37
N SER A 92 21.00 -7.83 38.88
CA SER A 92 21.23 -8.06 37.45
C SER A 92 19.92 -7.98 36.66
N SER A 93 18.84 -8.59 37.16
CA SER A 93 17.51 -8.53 36.55
C SER A 93 16.97 -7.10 36.49
N ASP A 94 17.07 -6.35 37.59
CA ASP A 94 16.59 -4.98 37.69
C ASP A 94 17.35 -4.05 36.74
N TYR A 95 18.68 -4.16 36.72
CA TYR A 95 19.53 -3.39 35.83
C TYR A 95 19.22 -3.69 34.36
N CYS A 96 19.12 -4.97 33.98
CA CYS A 96 18.79 -5.38 32.63
C CYS A 96 17.40 -4.89 32.20
N SER A 97 16.41 -4.98 33.09
CA SER A 97 15.04 -4.51 32.83
C SER A 97 15.00 -2.99 32.61
N ALA A 98 15.70 -2.22 33.45
CA ALA A 98 15.82 -0.78 33.28
C ALA A 98 16.54 -0.41 31.97
N LEU A 99 17.59 -1.15 31.63
CA LEU A 99 18.35 -0.95 30.40
C LEU A 99 17.50 -1.25 29.16
N LEU A 100 16.74 -2.33 29.16
CA LEU A 100 15.81 -2.67 28.08
C LEU A 100 14.77 -1.57 27.89
N ARG A 101 14.18 -1.05 28.96
CA ARG A 101 13.24 0.08 28.89
C ARG A 101 13.89 1.31 28.27
N ASN A 102 15.14 1.60 28.64
CA ASN A 102 15.85 2.77 28.11
C ASN A 102 16.23 2.60 26.63
N ILE A 103 16.65 1.40 26.21
CA ILE A 103 17.10 1.11 24.84
C ILE A 103 15.91 0.96 23.89
N PHE A 104 14.89 0.20 24.30
CA PHE A 104 13.75 -0.14 23.46
C PHE A 104 12.53 0.76 23.66
N GLY A 105 12.48 1.55 24.73
CA GLY A 105 11.37 2.50 24.98
C GLY A 105 11.03 3.37 23.77
N PRO A 106 12.01 3.99 23.08
CA PRO A 106 11.74 4.76 21.86
C PRO A 106 11.10 3.92 20.74
N LEU A 107 11.54 2.67 20.56
CA LEU A 107 10.94 1.76 19.57
C LEU A 107 9.47 1.48 19.89
N GLU A 108 9.15 1.25 21.17
CA GLU A 108 7.77 1.02 21.59
C GLU A 108 6.86 2.22 21.31
N GLU A 109 7.35 3.44 21.54
CA GLU A 109 6.62 4.66 21.22
C GLU A 109 6.44 4.85 19.71
N ASP A 110 7.47 4.55 18.92
CA ASP A 110 7.40 4.60 17.45
C ASP A 110 6.37 3.60 16.90
N VAL A 111 6.25 2.42 17.51
CA VAL A 111 5.19 1.45 17.20
C VAL A 111 3.81 2.02 17.55
N LYS A 112 3.62 2.58 18.75
CA LYS A 112 2.33 3.19 19.16
C LYS A 112 1.90 4.34 18.23
N ARG A 113 2.87 5.11 17.74
CA ARG A 113 2.64 6.19 16.77
C ARG A 113 2.34 5.69 15.36
N GLY A 114 2.42 4.37 15.10
CA GLY A 114 2.13 3.78 13.80
C GLY A 114 3.23 4.01 12.77
N ILE A 115 4.48 4.29 13.17
CA ILE A 115 5.59 4.55 12.22
C ILE A 115 5.84 3.34 11.30
N TYR A 116 5.59 2.14 11.82
CA TYR A 116 5.74 0.87 11.10
C TYR A 116 4.45 0.41 10.41
N SER A 117 3.35 1.15 10.49
CA SER A 117 2.06 0.82 9.87
C SER A 117 2.02 1.28 8.41
N LYS A 118 2.95 0.77 7.61
CA LYS A 118 3.12 1.10 6.19
C LYS A 118 3.68 -0.11 5.42
N PRO A 119 3.56 -0.16 4.09
CA PRO A 119 4.19 -1.19 3.27
C PRO A 119 5.69 -1.28 3.53
N GLY A 120 6.18 -2.50 3.78
CA GLY A 120 7.57 -2.78 4.17
C GLY A 120 7.94 -2.33 5.59
N GLY A 121 6.96 -1.92 6.40
CA GLY A 121 7.15 -1.48 7.78
C GLY A 121 7.65 -2.58 8.72
N HIS A 122 7.23 -3.83 8.53
CA HIS A 122 7.70 -4.96 9.36
C HIS A 122 9.21 -5.18 9.22
N ARG A 123 9.73 -5.09 7.99
CA ARG A 123 11.18 -5.20 7.73
C ARG A 123 11.96 -4.12 8.49
N LEU A 124 11.48 -2.87 8.48
CA LEU A 124 12.11 -1.76 9.20
C LEU A 124 12.08 -1.98 10.72
N PHE A 125 10.98 -2.54 11.24
CA PHE A 125 10.84 -2.88 12.66
C PHE A 125 11.86 -3.94 13.08
N ILE A 126 12.01 -5.01 12.31
CA ILE A 126 12.98 -6.09 12.58
C ILE A 126 14.42 -5.55 12.55
N GLN A 127 14.77 -4.78 11.52
CA GLN A 127 16.09 -4.16 11.43
C GLN A 127 16.39 -3.29 12.66
N LYS A 128 15.42 -2.45 13.06
CA LYS A 128 15.59 -1.59 14.22
C LYS A 128 15.74 -2.39 15.51
N THR A 129 14.98 -3.47 15.65
CA THR A 129 15.08 -4.38 16.81
C THR A 129 16.48 -5.00 16.90
N GLU A 130 17.06 -5.46 15.79
CA GLU A 130 18.42 -6.01 15.78
C GLU A 130 19.50 -4.98 16.13
N GLU A 131 19.38 -3.73 15.64
CA GLU A 131 20.25 -2.63 16.03
C GLU A 131 20.22 -2.38 17.55
N LEU A 132 19.02 -2.41 18.15
CA LEU A 132 18.83 -2.19 19.58
C LEU A 132 19.31 -3.37 20.42
N LYS A 133 19.15 -4.62 19.95
CA LYS A 133 19.76 -5.81 20.56
C LYS A 133 21.29 -5.67 20.58
N ALA A 134 21.90 -5.27 19.48
CA ALA A 134 23.34 -5.03 19.43
C ALA A 134 23.78 -3.93 20.42
N LYS A 135 22.99 -2.87 20.59
CA LYS A 135 23.24 -1.84 21.61
C LYS A 135 23.19 -2.42 23.02
N TYR A 136 22.17 -3.22 23.33
CA TYR A 136 22.05 -3.89 24.63
C TYR A 136 23.25 -4.79 24.95
N TYR A 137 23.74 -5.57 23.98
CA TYR A 137 24.90 -6.42 24.21
C TYR A 137 26.19 -5.65 24.49
N ARG A 138 26.35 -4.44 23.96
CA ARG A 138 27.53 -3.58 24.19
C ARG A 138 27.61 -2.99 25.60
N GLU A 139 26.49 -2.88 26.30
CA GLU A 139 26.45 -2.28 27.63
C GLU A 139 27.17 -3.18 28.65
N PRO A 140 28.14 -2.68 29.41
CA PRO A 140 28.86 -3.51 30.38
C PRO A 140 28.01 -3.77 31.64
N ARG A 141 28.43 -4.72 32.48
CA ARG A 141 27.90 -4.94 33.84
C ARG A 141 26.41 -5.22 33.90
N LYS A 142 25.91 -5.97 32.92
CA LYS A 142 24.53 -6.46 32.93
C LYS A 142 24.35 -7.58 33.95
N GLY A 143 25.40 -8.37 34.13
CA GLY A 143 25.43 -9.54 35.00
C GLY A 143 24.71 -10.75 34.42
N ILE A 144 24.50 -11.74 35.30
CA ILE A 144 24.13 -13.10 34.91
C ILE A 144 22.72 -13.26 34.34
N GLN A 145 21.82 -12.29 34.52
CA GLN A 145 20.46 -12.30 33.98
C GLN A 145 20.34 -11.68 32.58
N ALA A 146 21.44 -11.18 32.00
CA ALA A 146 21.41 -10.42 30.75
C ALA A 146 20.65 -11.09 29.59
N GLU A 147 20.91 -12.37 29.34
CA GLU A 147 20.28 -13.11 28.24
C GLU A 147 18.83 -13.46 28.54
N GLU A 148 18.55 -13.96 29.75
CA GLU A 148 17.22 -14.39 30.16
C GLU A 148 16.23 -13.22 30.16
N THR A 149 16.63 -12.05 30.69
CA THR A 149 15.79 -10.85 30.70
C THR A 149 15.52 -10.36 29.27
N LEU A 150 16.53 -10.35 28.39
CA LEU A 150 16.36 -9.97 26.99
C LEU A 150 15.41 -10.93 26.26
N GLN A 151 15.60 -12.23 26.44
CA GLN A 151 14.76 -13.25 25.80
C GLN A 151 13.29 -13.11 26.22
N LYS A 152 13.03 -13.00 27.53
CA LYS A 152 11.67 -12.77 28.08
C LYS A 152 11.04 -11.50 27.51
N TYR A 153 11.83 -10.42 27.43
CA TYR A 153 11.37 -9.18 26.83
C TYR A 153 11.00 -9.34 25.36
N LEU A 154 11.87 -9.95 24.53
CA LEU A 154 11.60 -10.15 23.11
C LEU A 154 10.37 -11.04 22.87
N GLN A 155 10.20 -12.11 23.65
CA GLN A 155 9.01 -12.95 23.62
C GLN A 155 7.73 -12.15 23.93
N SER A 156 7.78 -11.25 24.92
CA SER A 156 6.64 -10.39 25.24
C SER A 156 6.24 -9.44 24.09
N LYS A 157 7.17 -9.15 23.16
CA LYS A 157 6.96 -8.27 21.99
C LYS A 157 6.63 -9.03 20.70
N GLU A 158 6.56 -10.36 20.72
CA GLU A 158 6.27 -11.16 19.53
C GLU A 158 4.88 -10.86 18.96
N SER A 159 3.87 -10.68 19.82
CA SER A 159 2.52 -10.28 19.40
C SER A 159 2.51 -8.96 18.65
N VAL A 160 3.28 -7.98 19.11
CA VAL A 160 3.44 -6.66 18.47
C VAL A 160 4.09 -6.81 17.09
N SER A 161 5.17 -7.59 16.98
CA SER A 161 5.82 -7.90 15.70
C SER A 161 4.84 -8.54 14.71
N ASN A 162 4.03 -9.50 15.18
CA ASN A 162 3.02 -10.17 14.36
C ASN A 162 1.93 -9.21 13.90
N THR A 163 1.45 -8.30 14.75
CA THR A 163 0.46 -7.28 14.34
C THR A 163 1.02 -6.35 13.27
N ILE A 164 2.28 -5.91 13.40
CA ILE A 164 2.95 -5.10 12.38
C ILE A 164 3.06 -5.87 11.06
N LEU A 165 3.43 -7.16 11.11
CA LEU A 165 3.52 -8.02 9.92
C LEU A 165 2.16 -8.13 9.20
N GLN A 166 1.08 -8.40 9.92
CA GLN A 166 -0.25 -8.52 9.32
C GLN A 166 -0.71 -7.20 8.70
N THR A 167 -0.42 -6.08 9.35
CA THR A 167 -0.74 -4.74 8.83
C THR A 167 0.05 -4.43 7.57
N ASP A 168 1.35 -4.74 7.55
CA ASP A 168 2.21 -4.57 6.38
C ASP A 168 1.71 -5.38 5.17
N LEU A 169 1.41 -6.67 5.38
CA LEU A 169 0.87 -7.54 4.33
C LEU A 169 -0.46 -7.02 3.77
N ALA A 170 -1.38 -6.60 4.64
CA ALA A 170 -2.67 -6.06 4.23
C ALA A 170 -2.53 -4.75 3.44
N LEU A 171 -1.67 -3.83 3.88
CA LEU A 171 -1.42 -2.57 3.18
C LEU A 171 -0.74 -2.81 1.83
N THR A 172 0.25 -3.70 1.78
CA THR A 172 0.96 -4.06 0.56
C THR A 172 0.01 -4.72 -0.46
N ALA A 173 -0.90 -5.59 -0.01
CA ALA A 173 -1.90 -6.20 -0.88
C ALA A 173 -2.87 -5.14 -1.44
N ARG A 174 -3.36 -4.25 -0.58
CA ARG A 174 -4.27 -3.17 -0.97
C ARG A 174 -3.65 -2.21 -1.97
N GLU A 175 -2.37 -1.86 -1.82
CA GLU A 175 -1.67 -1.02 -2.79
C GLU A 175 -1.58 -1.66 -4.17
N LYS A 176 -1.29 -2.97 -4.23
CA LYS A 176 -1.28 -3.72 -5.50
C LYS A 176 -2.66 -3.74 -6.15
N GLU A 177 -3.71 -4.02 -5.38
CA GLU A 177 -5.09 -4.02 -5.88
C GLU A 177 -5.51 -2.64 -6.42
N MET A 178 -5.16 -1.56 -5.73
CA MET A 178 -5.45 -0.20 -6.18
C MET A 178 -4.70 0.13 -7.48
N GLU A 179 -3.44 -0.28 -7.60
CA GLU A 179 -2.64 -0.06 -8.81
C GLU A 179 -3.22 -0.87 -10.00
N GLU A 180 -3.58 -2.13 -9.79
CA GLU A 180 -4.24 -2.95 -10.81
C GLU A 180 -5.59 -2.35 -11.25
N ALA A 181 -6.39 -1.87 -10.30
CA ALA A 181 -7.66 -1.20 -10.60
C ALA A 181 -7.43 0.08 -11.40
N ARG A 182 -6.39 0.86 -11.07
CA ARG A 182 -6.01 2.07 -11.81
C ARG A 182 -5.64 1.75 -13.26
N ILE A 183 -4.80 0.75 -13.47
CA ILE A 183 -4.39 0.30 -14.82
C ILE A 183 -5.62 -0.14 -15.64
N LYS A 184 -6.52 -0.93 -15.05
CA LYS A 184 -7.76 -1.38 -15.72
C LYS A 184 -8.68 -0.21 -16.06
N ALA A 185 -8.84 0.75 -15.16
CA ALA A 185 -9.67 1.93 -15.39
C ALA A 185 -9.10 2.82 -16.50
N GLU A 186 -7.78 2.99 -16.55
CA GLU A 186 -7.10 3.74 -17.61
C GLU A 186 -7.25 3.06 -18.98
N ALA A 187 -7.08 1.74 -19.04
CA ALA A 187 -7.31 0.96 -20.26
C ALA A 187 -8.77 1.07 -20.75
N ALA A 188 -9.74 0.93 -19.85
CA ALA A 188 -11.17 1.07 -20.18
C ALA A 188 -11.50 2.50 -20.67
N LYS A 189 -10.91 3.53 -20.06
CA LYS A 189 -11.08 4.92 -20.49
C LYS A 189 -10.50 5.14 -21.89
N ALA A 190 -9.32 4.60 -22.18
CA ALA A 190 -8.70 4.69 -23.50
C ALA A 190 -9.51 3.95 -24.58
N GLU A 191 -10.10 2.81 -24.25
CA GLU A 191 -11.00 2.08 -25.15
C GLU A 191 -12.30 2.83 -25.41
N ALA A 192 -12.93 3.39 -24.38
CA ALA A 192 -14.12 4.22 -24.51
C ALA A 192 -13.88 5.44 -25.40
N GLN A 193 -12.75 6.14 -25.24
CA GLN A 193 -12.37 7.27 -26.09
C GLN A 193 -12.19 6.86 -27.56
N LYS A 194 -11.57 5.71 -27.82
CA LYS A 194 -11.45 5.18 -29.19
C LYS A 194 -12.82 4.88 -29.81
N LEU A 195 -13.71 4.26 -29.04
CA LEU A 195 -15.08 3.95 -29.49
C LEU A 195 -15.87 5.24 -29.79
N GLU A 196 -15.74 6.26 -28.95
CA GLU A 196 -16.37 7.56 -29.15
C GLU A 196 -15.86 8.27 -30.42
N GLU A 197 -14.54 8.23 -30.66
CA GLU A 197 -13.94 8.79 -31.89
C GLU A 197 -14.45 8.04 -33.15
N ILE A 198 -14.53 6.70 -33.09
CA ILE A 198 -15.07 5.88 -34.18
C ILE A 198 -16.56 6.19 -34.41
N GLN A 199 -17.36 6.32 -33.35
CA GLN A 199 -18.77 6.71 -33.46
C GLN A 199 -18.90 8.08 -34.13
N ARG A 200 -18.12 9.08 -33.71
CA ARG A 200 -18.13 10.42 -34.31
C ARG A 200 -17.78 10.36 -35.81
N GLN A 201 -16.73 9.62 -36.19
CA GLN A 201 -16.34 9.44 -37.59
C GLN A 201 -17.44 8.76 -38.42
N ASN A 202 -18.11 7.75 -37.86
CA ASN A 202 -19.22 7.07 -38.52
C ASN A 202 -20.43 8.00 -38.73
N GLU A 203 -20.77 8.82 -37.73
CA GLU A 203 -21.84 9.82 -37.83
C GLU A 203 -21.51 10.87 -38.91
N GLU A 204 -20.28 11.38 -38.94
CA GLU A 204 -19.82 12.33 -39.96
C GLU A 204 -19.93 11.72 -41.39
N MET A 205 -19.54 10.46 -41.56
CA MET A 205 -19.64 9.75 -42.84
C MET A 205 -21.09 9.55 -43.28
N MET A 206 -21.99 9.19 -42.35
CA MET A 206 -23.42 9.05 -42.63
C MET A 206 -24.03 10.38 -43.05
N GLN A 207 -23.72 11.47 -42.34
CA GLN A 207 -24.18 12.81 -42.72
C GLN A 207 -23.68 13.23 -44.11
N GLN A 208 -22.43 12.94 -44.45
CA GLN A 208 -21.90 13.22 -45.79
C GLN A 208 -22.63 12.40 -46.87
N ARG A 209 -22.86 11.10 -46.64
CA ARG A 209 -23.64 10.26 -47.57
C ARG A 209 -25.05 10.79 -47.77
N GLU A 210 -25.73 11.21 -46.71
CA GLU A 210 -27.06 11.80 -46.82
C GLU A 210 -27.08 13.12 -47.59
N ARG A 211 -26.05 13.97 -47.41
CA ARG A 211 -25.92 15.22 -48.17
C ARG A 211 -25.73 14.94 -49.66
N LEU A 212 -24.80 14.05 -50.00
CA LEU A 212 -24.55 13.63 -51.38
C LEU A 212 -25.80 13.01 -52.02
N HIS A 213 -26.52 12.17 -51.28
CA HIS A 213 -27.75 11.57 -51.78
C HIS A 213 -28.84 12.62 -52.04
N ARG A 214 -29.02 13.58 -51.11
CA ARG A 214 -29.96 14.70 -51.29
C ARG A 214 -29.61 15.55 -52.52
N GLU A 215 -28.33 15.84 -52.74
CA GLU A 215 -27.87 16.56 -53.93
C GLU A 215 -28.14 15.79 -55.22
N GLN A 216 -27.88 14.48 -55.23
CA GLN A 216 -28.19 13.62 -56.38
C GLN A 216 -29.69 13.61 -56.70
N VAL A 217 -30.55 13.49 -55.70
CA VAL A 217 -32.02 13.56 -55.88
C VAL A 217 -32.43 14.90 -56.46
N ARG A 218 -31.91 16.01 -55.90
CA ARG A 218 -32.19 17.36 -56.41
C ARG A 218 -31.76 17.52 -57.87
N GLN A 219 -30.60 16.98 -58.25
CA GLN A 219 -30.12 17.03 -59.63
C GLN A 219 -31.01 16.20 -60.56
N MET A 220 -31.47 15.02 -60.13
CA MET A 220 -32.43 14.20 -60.89
C MET A 220 -33.76 14.92 -61.09
N GLU A 221 -34.27 15.62 -60.08
CA GLU A 221 -35.50 16.43 -60.17
C GLU A 221 -35.35 17.58 -61.19
N ILE A 222 -34.24 18.31 -61.14
CA ILE A 222 -33.92 19.37 -62.11
C ILE A 222 -33.84 18.80 -63.53
N ASN A 223 -33.09 17.70 -63.72
CA ASN A 223 -32.95 17.06 -65.01
C ASN A 223 -34.30 16.57 -65.55
N ARG A 224 -35.16 16.00 -64.70
CA ARG A 224 -36.52 15.57 -65.06
C ARG A 224 -37.40 16.75 -65.47
N ALA A 225 -37.37 17.85 -64.73
CA ALA A 225 -38.12 19.07 -65.06
C ALA A 225 -37.67 19.65 -66.42
N ASN A 226 -36.35 19.72 -66.65
CA ASN A 226 -35.79 20.17 -67.93
C ASN A 226 -36.19 19.27 -69.09
N PHE A 227 -36.16 17.94 -68.91
CA PHE A 227 -36.59 16.99 -69.92
C PHE A 227 -38.08 17.14 -70.27
N LEU A 228 -38.95 17.29 -69.27
CA LEU A 228 -40.38 17.54 -69.48
C LEU A 228 -40.62 18.85 -70.23
N LEU A 229 -39.88 19.92 -69.86
CA LEU A 229 -39.96 21.21 -70.54
C LEU A 229 -39.50 21.12 -72.00
N GLN A 230 -38.41 20.42 -72.29
CA GLN A 230 -37.95 20.16 -73.66
C GLN A 230 -39.00 19.40 -74.46
N ARG A 231 -39.55 18.31 -73.90
CA ARG A 231 -40.61 17.53 -74.56
C ARG A 231 -41.84 18.38 -74.87
N GLN A 232 -42.23 19.27 -73.97
CA GLN A 232 -43.36 20.19 -74.18
C GLN A 232 -43.07 21.21 -75.29
N ARG A 233 -41.85 21.76 -75.34
CA ARG A 233 -41.41 22.65 -76.42
C ARG A 233 -41.42 21.95 -77.78
N ASP A 234 -40.94 20.72 -77.83
CA ASP A 234 -40.93 19.91 -79.05
C ASP A 234 -42.35 19.59 -79.53
N LEU A 235 -43.25 19.22 -78.60
CA LEU A 235 -44.65 18.97 -78.93
C LEU A 235 -45.34 20.24 -79.46
N LYS A 236 -45.08 21.39 -78.82
CA LYS A 236 -45.61 22.69 -79.26
C LYS A 236 -45.10 23.06 -80.67
N ARG A 237 -43.81 22.85 -80.96
CA ARG A 237 -43.25 23.06 -82.30
C ARG A 237 -43.93 22.17 -83.34
N ARG A 238 -44.09 20.87 -83.06
CA ARG A 238 -44.80 19.95 -83.96
C ARG A 238 -46.24 20.37 -84.23
N LEU A 239 -46.98 20.79 -83.19
CA LEU A 239 -48.34 21.29 -83.34
C LEU A 239 -48.40 22.59 -84.18
N GLN A 240 -47.44 23.50 -83.99
CA GLN A 240 -47.35 24.72 -84.81
C GLN A 240 -47.04 24.40 -86.27
N GLU A 241 -46.11 23.47 -86.54
CA GLU A 241 -45.80 23.01 -87.90
C GLU A 241 -47.01 22.34 -88.56
N GLU A 242 -47.76 21.50 -87.85
CA GLU A 242 -49.00 20.90 -88.37
C GLU A 242 -50.09 21.95 -88.63
N ALA A 243 -50.26 22.92 -87.72
CA ALA A 243 -51.20 24.01 -87.90
C ALA A 243 -50.83 24.89 -89.10
N ALA A 244 -49.54 25.21 -89.27
CA ALA A 244 -49.03 25.96 -90.42
C ALA A 244 -49.27 25.20 -91.73
N LYS A 245 -48.96 23.90 -91.77
CA LYS A 245 -49.26 23.03 -92.94
C LYS A 245 -50.75 22.99 -93.26
N LYS A 246 -51.62 22.89 -92.25
CA LYS A 246 -53.09 22.96 -92.46
C LYS A 246 -53.52 24.33 -92.96
N ALA A 247 -53.01 25.41 -92.39
CA ALA A 247 -53.32 26.77 -92.83
C ALA A 247 -52.87 27.02 -94.28
N GLU A 248 -51.68 26.57 -94.65
CA GLU A 248 -51.18 26.64 -96.02
C GLU A 248 -52.06 25.85 -96.99
N ARG A 249 -52.48 24.63 -96.62
CA ARG A 249 -53.47 23.84 -97.41
C ARG A 249 -54.80 24.57 -97.56
N MET A 250 -55.37 25.09 -96.47
CA MET A 250 -56.62 25.86 -96.53
C MET A 250 -56.47 27.12 -97.38
N GLN A 251 -55.31 27.79 -97.31
CA GLN A 251 -55.06 28.99 -98.10
C GLN A 251 -54.87 28.64 -99.58
N ALA A 252 -54.24 27.52 -99.91
CA ALA A 252 -54.15 27.00 -101.27
C ALA A 252 -55.53 26.61 -101.81
N GLU A 253 -56.36 25.92 -101.02
CA GLU A 253 -57.76 25.63 -101.36
C GLU A 253 -58.59 26.90 -101.53
N SER A 254 -58.46 27.86 -100.62
CA SER A 254 -59.16 29.15 -100.71
C SER A 254 -58.74 29.95 -101.95
N ARG A 255 -57.45 29.97 -102.31
CA ARG A 255 -56.97 30.56 -103.57
C ARG A 255 -57.55 29.82 -104.78
N ARG A 256 -57.63 28.49 -104.73
CA ARG A 256 -58.21 27.68 -105.80
C ARG A 256 -59.71 27.97 -105.98
N LEU A 257 -60.45 28.04 -104.88
CA LEU A 257 -61.86 28.43 -104.85
C LEU A 257 -62.07 29.89 -105.30
N GLN A 258 -61.17 30.82 -104.94
CA GLN A 258 -61.21 32.21 -105.43
C GLN A 258 -60.97 32.31 -106.93
N ILE A 259 -60.06 31.49 -107.48
CA ILE A 259 -59.85 31.38 -108.92
C ILE A 259 -61.12 30.83 -109.59
N GLU A 260 -61.76 29.82 -109.02
CA GLU A 260 -63.07 29.32 -109.49
C GLU A 260 -64.16 30.41 -109.43
N ILE A 261 -64.25 31.19 -108.34
CA ILE A 261 -65.18 32.31 -108.23
C ILE A 261 -64.89 33.39 -109.27
N GLN A 262 -63.63 33.76 -109.50
CA GLN A 262 -63.26 34.72 -110.56
C GLN A 262 -63.56 34.20 -111.97
N GLN A 263 -63.40 32.90 -112.20
CA GLN A 263 -63.80 32.27 -113.46
C GLN A 263 -65.32 32.29 -113.63
N LEU A 264 -66.09 32.06 -112.57
CA LEU A 264 -67.56 32.17 -112.58
C LEU A 264 -68.05 33.63 -112.73
N GLN A 265 -67.34 34.60 -112.16
CA GLN A 265 -67.63 36.04 -112.33
C GLN A 265 -67.27 36.57 -113.73
N ARG A 266 -66.32 35.95 -114.44
CA ARG A 266 -66.08 36.21 -115.88
C ARG A 266 -67.18 35.65 -116.79
N VAL A 267 -68.08 34.83 -116.25
CA VAL A 267 -69.18 34.18 -116.99
C VAL A 267 -70.55 34.83 -116.66
N ALA A 268 -70.58 35.90 -115.84
CA ALA A 268 -71.81 36.65 -115.55
C ALA A 268 -71.71 38.12 -116.07
N PRO A 269 -72.61 38.58 -116.96
CA PRO A 269 -72.47 39.83 -117.72
C PRO A 269 -73.01 41.06 -116.97
N PRO A 270 -72.52 42.28 -117.31
CA PRO A 270 -73.29 43.51 -117.22
C PRO A 270 -73.95 43.86 -118.57
N ASP A 271 -75.17 44.36 -118.45
CA ASP A 271 -76.24 44.36 -119.45
C ASP A 271 -76.35 45.67 -120.25
N GLU A 272 -77.18 45.59 -121.31
CA GLU A 272 -77.81 46.64 -122.13
C GLU A 272 -77.10 47.10 -123.43
N THR A 273 -77.53 46.55 -124.58
CA THR A 273 -78.66 47.13 -125.36
C THR A 273 -79.11 46.30 -126.58
N CYS A 274 -80.44 46.02 -126.62
CA CYS A 274 -81.35 45.72 -127.74
C CYS A 274 -81.56 44.28 -128.32
N ILE A 275 -82.87 43.93 -128.51
CA ILE A 275 -83.47 43.10 -129.60
C ILE A 275 -83.25 41.57 -129.48
N LEU A 276 -84.21 40.62 -129.63
CA LEU A 276 -85.66 40.53 -129.89
C LEU A 276 -86.13 39.14 -129.40
N LEU A 277 -87.41 39.05 -129.01
CA LEU A 277 -88.28 37.86 -128.82
C LEU A 277 -88.02 36.92 -127.64
#